data_AF-A0A9X3R1I9-F1
#
_entry.id   AF-A0A9X3R1I9-F1
#
_cell.length_a   1.000
_cell.length_b   1.000
_cell.length_c   1.000
_cell.angle_alpha   90.00
_cell.angle_beta   90.00
_cell.angle_gamma   90.00
#
_symmetry.space_group_name_H-M   'P 1'
#
loop_
_entity.id
_entity.type
_entity.pdbx_description
1 polymer ?
#
loop_
_entity_poly.entity_id
_entity_poly.type
_entity_poly.pdbx_seq_one_letter_code
_entity_poly.pdbx_strand_id
1 'polypeptide(L)'
;MARKSIEERLAQLEAQKKTLKARLGKEERAKDTRRKVLLGALVMHRLETGKDEFSRGLSDWLRRELPGFLTRDNDKEIFHDLLKPKAAGGSEASS
;
A
#
# COMPACT_ATOMS: atom_id res chain seq x y z
N MET A 1 -38.11 -39.17 4.86
CA MET A 1 -37.09 -38.09 4.81
C MET A 1 -36.78 -37.65 6.23
N ALA A 2 -35.72 -38.18 6.83
CA ALA A 2 -35.33 -37.82 8.20
C ALA A 2 -35.02 -36.32 8.27
N ARG A 3 -35.78 -35.57 9.07
CA ARG A 3 -35.43 -34.18 9.37
C ARG A 3 -34.08 -34.22 10.09
N LYS A 4 -33.05 -33.60 9.50
CA LYS A 4 -31.80 -33.31 10.22
C LYS A 4 -32.10 -32.77 11.61
N SER A 5 -31.38 -33.25 12.62
CA SER A 5 -31.57 -32.79 14.00
C SER A 5 -31.33 -31.29 14.07
N ILE A 6 -31.89 -30.63 15.08
CA ILE A 6 -31.70 -29.19 15.29
C ILE A 6 -30.20 -28.87 15.44
N GLU A 7 -29.44 -29.77 16.06
CA GLU A 7 -27.98 -29.66 16.23
C GLU A 7 -27.24 -29.71 14.89
N GLU A 8 -27.59 -30.63 13.98
CA GLU A 8 -26.98 -30.70 12.65
C GLU A 8 -27.25 -29.44 11.83
N ARG A 9 -28.44 -28.85 11.98
CA ARG A 9 -28.79 -27.58 11.31
C ARG A 9 -28.03 -26.41 11.89
N LEU A 10 -27.86 -26.35 13.21
CA LEU A 10 -27.03 -25.36 13.90
C LEU A 10 -25.57 -25.45 13.43
N ALA A 11 -24.99 -26.65 13.42
CA ALA A 11 -23.63 -26.88 12.94
C ALA A 11 -23.46 -26.46 11.47
N GLN A 12 -24.45 -26.75 10.61
CA GLN A 12 -24.44 -26.33 9.22
C GLN A 12 -24.48 -24.80 9.06
N LEU A 13 -25.31 -24.10 9.84
CA LEU A 13 -25.38 -22.63 9.82
C LEU A 13 -24.10 -21.99 10.34
N GLU A 14 -23.48 -22.55 11.38
CA GLU A 14 -22.19 -22.06 11.88
C GLU A 14 -21.07 -22.22 10.85
N ALA A 15 -21.01 -23.37 10.16
CA ALA A 15 -20.06 -23.60 9.09
C ALA A 15 -20.24 -22.62 7.92
N GLN A 16 -21.49 -22.34 7.54
CA GLN A 16 -21.81 -21.34 6.52
C GLN A 16 -21.40 -19.93 6.96
N LYS A 17 -21.71 -19.54 8.21
CA LYS A 17 -21.30 -18.26 8.79
C LYS A 17 -19.78 -18.09 8.79
N LYS A 18 -19.04 -19.13 9.19
CA LYS A 18 -17.56 -19.12 9.18
C LYS A 18 -17.02 -18.93 7.77
N THR A 19 -17.62 -19.60 6.79
CA THR A 19 -17.23 -19.48 5.37
C THR A 19 -17.49 -18.07 4.84
N LEU A 20 -18.66 -17.50 5.11
CA LEU A 20 -19.00 -16.14 4.69
C LEU A 20 -18.08 -15.09 5.33
N LYS A 21 -17.80 -15.22 6.63
CA LYS A 21 -16.83 -14.34 7.33
C LYS A 21 -15.43 -14.42 6.72
N ALA A 22 -14.96 -15.63 6.40
CA ALA A 22 -13.65 -15.81 5.77
C ALA A 22 -13.59 -15.17 4.38
N ARG A 23 -14.68 -15.26 3.60
CA ARG A 23 -14.79 -14.59 2.29
C ARG A 23 -14.79 -13.08 2.44
N LEU A 24 -15.56 -12.54 3.39
CA LEU A 24 -15.58 -11.10 3.67
C LEU A 24 -14.19 -10.58 4.04
N GLY A 25 -13.49 -11.24 4.96
CA GLY A 25 -12.13 -10.85 5.34
C GLY A 25 -11.10 -11.01 4.22
N LYS A 26 -11.35 -11.86 3.21
CA LYS A 26 -10.53 -11.92 1.98
C LYS A 26 -10.80 -10.71 1.09
N GLU A 27 -12.06 -10.34 0.91
CA GLU A 27 -12.46 -9.18 0.11
C GLU A 27 -11.95 -7.86 0.71
N GLU A 28 -12.05 -7.69 2.03
CA GLU A 28 -11.54 -6.52 2.74
C GLU A 28 -10.02 -6.36 2.56
N ARG A 29 -9.26 -7.45 2.72
CA ARG A 29 -7.80 -7.43 2.48
C ARG A 29 -7.48 -7.13 1.01
N ALA A 30 -8.24 -7.69 0.06
CA ALA A 30 -8.04 -7.41 -1.36
C ALA A 30 -8.31 -5.92 -1.68
N LYS A 31 -9.37 -5.34 -1.10
CA LYS A 31 -9.68 -3.91 -1.23
C LYS A 31 -8.60 -3.05 -0.59
N ASP A 32 -8.12 -3.39 0.60
CA ASP A 32 -7.07 -2.65 1.28
C ASP A 32 -5.74 -2.67 0.50
N THR A 33 -5.32 -3.85 0.02
CA THR A 33 -4.15 -3.97 -0.85
C THR A 33 -4.31 -3.12 -2.11
N ARG A 34 -5.47 -3.21 -2.79
CA ARG A 34 -5.72 -2.42 -4.01
C ARG A 34 -5.68 -0.92 -3.74
N ARG A 35 -6.26 -0.47 -2.63
CA ARG A 35 -6.22 0.94 -2.21
C ARG A 35 -4.79 1.43 -1.98
N LYS A 36 -3.98 0.66 -1.24
CA LYS A 36 -2.57 0.99 -0.97
C LYS A 36 -1.73 1.05 -2.24
N VAL A 37 -1.91 0.08 -3.14
CA VAL A 37 -1.21 0.03 -4.42
C VAL A 37 -1.58 1.23 -5.30
N LEU A 38 -2.87 1.55 -5.44
CA LEU A 38 -3.31 2.68 -6.27
C LEU A 38 -2.83 4.02 -5.72
N LEU A 39 -2.87 4.21 -4.41
CA LEU A 39 -2.35 5.41 -3.77
C LEU A 39 -0.84 5.55 -3.98
N GLY A 40 -0.09 4.46 -3.79
CA GLY A 40 1.35 4.43 -4.05
C GLY A 40 1.67 4.76 -5.51
N ALA A 41 0.97 4.14 -6.47
CA ALA A 41 1.17 4.41 -7.90
C ALA A 41 0.92 5.88 -8.27
N LEU A 42 -0.12 6.50 -7.69
CA LEU A 42 -0.40 7.92 -7.90
C LEU A 42 0.72 8.82 -7.37
N VAL A 43 1.22 8.53 -6.16
CA VAL A 43 2.33 9.28 -5.55
C VAL A 43 3.59 9.14 -6.38
N MET A 44 3.94 7.92 -6.81
CA MET A 44 5.11 7.66 -7.67
C MET A 44 5.00 8.43 -8.99
N HIS A 45 3.85 8.34 -9.67
CA HIS A 45 3.60 9.09 -10.89
C HIS A 45 3.78 10.61 -10.69
N ARG A 46 3.33 11.15 -9.55
CA ARG A 46 3.48 12.58 -9.24
C ARG A 46 4.93 12.97 -8.99
N LEU A 47 5.72 12.12 -8.33
CA LEU A 47 7.15 12.34 -8.11
C LEU A 47 7.95 12.30 -9.42
N GLU A 48 7.55 11.45 -10.37
CA GLU A 48 8.22 11.31 -11.67
C GLU A 48 7.87 12.45 -12.64
N THR A 49 6.59 12.82 -12.71
CA THR A 49 6.07 13.74 -13.74
C THR A 49 5.88 15.17 -13.25
N GLY A 50 5.71 15.37 -11.93
CA GLY A 50 5.38 16.65 -11.34
C GLY A 50 6.56 17.59 -11.24
N LYS A 51 6.46 18.75 -11.91
CA LYS A 51 7.45 19.85 -11.83
C LYS A 51 6.95 21.04 -11.01
N ASP A 52 5.74 20.94 -10.48
CA ASP A 52 5.10 21.96 -9.65
C ASP A 52 5.61 21.92 -8.20
N GLU A 53 5.36 23.01 -7.49
CA GLU A 53 5.81 23.20 -6.11
C GLU A 53 5.30 22.10 -5.16
N PHE A 54 4.06 21.65 -5.38
CA PHE A 54 3.48 20.56 -4.61
C PHE A 54 4.29 19.26 -4.75
N SER A 55 4.74 18.90 -5.95
CA SER A 55 5.51 17.67 -6.17
C SER A 55 6.90 17.76 -5.53
N ARG A 56 7.52 18.95 -5.53
CA ARG A 56 8.77 19.19 -4.79
C ARG A 56 8.56 19.03 -3.28
N GLY A 57 7.55 19.71 -2.72
CA GLY A 57 7.22 19.61 -1.29
C GLY A 57 6.86 18.19 -0.87
N LEU A 58 6.15 17.44 -1.71
CA LEU A 58 5.84 16.03 -1.49
C LEU A 58 7.09 15.15 -1.45
N SER A 59 8.04 15.37 -2.37
CA SER A 59 9.32 14.63 -2.36
C SER A 59 10.12 14.91 -1.09
N ASP A 60 10.19 16.17 -0.66
CA ASP A 60 10.94 16.54 0.54
C ASP A 60 10.29 15.99 1.81
N TRP A 61 8.96 16.05 1.88
CA TRP A 61 8.20 15.44 2.97
C TRP A 61 8.43 13.92 3.04
N LEU A 62 8.37 13.21 1.91
CA LEU A 62 8.60 11.76 1.86
C LEU A 62 10.01 11.38 2.33
N ARG A 63 11.03 12.14 1.95
CA ARG A 63 12.42 11.90 2.41
C ARG A 63 12.58 12.04 3.92
N ARG A 64 11.80 12.91 4.56
CA ARG A 64 11.82 13.09 6.02
C ARG A 64 11.03 12.02 6.75
N GLU A 65 9.84 11.67 6.27
CA GLU A 65 8.93 10.79 7.00
C GLU A 65 9.16 9.29 6.72
N LEU A 66 9.50 8.92 5.47
CA LEU A 66 9.68 7.50 5.10
C LEU A 66 10.73 6.77 5.95
N PRO A 67 11.91 7.33 6.28
CA PRO A 67 12.88 6.64 7.14
C PRO A 67 12.35 6.30 8.53
N GLY A 68 11.46 7.13 9.08
CA GLY A 68 10.81 6.87 10.38
C GLY A 68 9.62 5.91 10.28
N PHE A 69 8.95 5.88 9.12
CA PHE A 69 7.84 4.96 8.86
C PHE A 69 8.32 3.54 8.53
N LEU A 70 9.45 3.40 7.82
CA LEU A 70 10.02 2.11 7.42
C LEU A 70 10.81 1.51 8.60
N THR A 71 10.21 0.48 9.20
CA THR A 71 10.78 -0.18 10.39
C THR A 71 11.82 -1.25 10.06
N ARG A 72 11.83 -1.79 8.83
CA ARG A 72 12.75 -2.85 8.40
C ARG A 72 13.78 -2.30 7.42
N ASP A 73 15.02 -2.74 7.57
CA ASP A 73 16.11 -2.23 6.73
C ASP A 73 15.96 -2.66 5.25
N ASN A 74 15.50 -3.89 4.99
CA ASN A 74 15.16 -4.33 3.63
C ASN A 74 14.12 -3.43 2.96
N ASP A 75 13.15 -2.91 3.72
CA ASP A 75 12.14 -2.01 3.16
C ASP A 75 12.76 -0.65 2.83
N LYS A 76 13.71 -0.16 3.65
CA LYS A 76 14.44 1.10 3.38
C LYS A 76 15.26 1.00 2.09
N GLU A 77 15.91 -0.13 1.83
CA GLU A 77 16.71 -0.36 0.63
C GLU A 77 15.89 -0.18 -0.65
N ILE A 78 14.63 -0.62 -0.67
CA ILE A 78 13.72 -0.48 -1.82
C ILE A 78 13.46 0.99 -2.17
N PHE A 79 13.48 1.89 -1.18
CA PHE A 79 13.19 3.31 -1.37
C PHE A 79 14.45 4.19 -1.47
N HIS A 80 15.65 3.61 -1.57
CA HIS A 80 16.91 4.39 -1.62
C HIS A 80 16.93 5.47 -2.72
N ASP A 81 16.35 5.19 -3.89
CA ASP A 81 16.32 6.14 -5.01
C ASP A 81 15.41 7.35 -4.72
N LEU A 82 14.37 7.15 -3.92
CA LEU A 82 13.48 8.22 -3.47
C LEU A 82 14.11 9.02 -2.31
N LEU A 83 14.82 8.33 -1.41
CA LEU A 83 15.46 8.90 -0.23
C LEU A 83 16.69 9.75 -0.58
N LYS A 84 17.39 9.43 -1.67
CA LYS A 84 18.51 10.26 -2.12
C LYS A 84 18.00 11.58 -2.72
N PRO A 85 18.60 12.73 -2.35
CA PRO A 85 18.42 13.97 -3.08
C PRO A 85 18.72 13.71 -4.56
N LYS A 86 17.77 13.99 -5.45
CA LYS A 86 18.08 14.09 -6.88
C LYS A 86 19.11 15.20 -6.98
N ALA A 87 20.37 14.83 -7.21
CA ALA A 87 21.43 15.79 -7.46
C ALA A 87 20.90 16.75 -8.53
N ALA A 88 20.74 18.02 -8.17
CA ALA A 88 20.44 19.05 -9.13
C ALA A 88 21.48 18.89 -10.25
N GLY A 89 21.01 18.62 -11.47
CA GLY A 89 21.88 18.40 -12.62
C GLY A 89 22.94 19.49 -12.67
N GLY A 90 24.20 19.06 -12.73
CA GLY A 90 25.35 19.95 -12.72
C GLY A 90 25.29 20.96 -13.84
N SER A 91 25.55 22.22 -13.49
CA SER A 91 26.54 23.08 -14.13
C SER A 91 26.81 22.77 -15.60
N GLU A 92 25.99 23.30 -16.51
CA GLU A 92 26.50 23.71 -17.82
C GLU A 92 27.34 24.98 -17.62
N ALA A 93 28.58 24.76 -17.18
CA ALA A 93 29.68 25.65 -17.45
C ALA A 93 30.46 25.00 -18.59
N SER A 94 30.30 25.51 -19.81
CA SER A 94 31.24 25.29 -20.91
C SER A 94 31.04 26.36 -21.98
N SER A 95 32.05 27.24 -22.02
CA SER A 95 32.64 27.96 -23.18
C SER A 95 31.79 28.90 -24.02
#